data_AF-A0A660LVF5-F1
#
_entry.id   AF-A0A660LVF5-F1
#
_cell.length_a   1.000
_cell.length_b   1.000
_cell.length_c   1.000
_cell.angle_alpha   90.00
_cell.angle_beta   90.00
_cell.angle_gamma   90.00
#
_symmetry.space_group_name_H-M   'P 1'
#
loop_
_entity.id
_entity.type
_entity.pdbx_description
1 polymer ?
#
loop_
_entity_poly.entity_id
_entity_poly.type
_entity_poly.pdbx_seq_one_letter_code
_entity_poly.pdbx_strand_id
1 'polypeptide(L)'
;ANESWGRYWGWDSKESWSYITIIIYAIALHLRFIPRLKNIFAFLVASVLSFGSVIFTYFGVNFYLSGLHSYANGDGFSVSNLLYLLLMLLALLIAFAYRGKDIKEI
;
A
#
# COMPACT_ATOMS: atom_id res chain seq x y z
N ALA A 1 -26.03 6.65 -12.30
CA ALA A 1 -26.11 5.19 -12.50
C ALA A 1 -25.00 4.67 -13.42
N ASN A 2 -24.84 5.23 -14.63
CA ASN A 2 -23.80 4.79 -15.58
C ASN A 2 -22.35 5.14 -15.16
N GLU A 3 -22.13 6.27 -14.48
CA GLU A 3 -20.79 6.70 -14.04
C GLU A 3 -20.26 5.98 -12.79
N SER A 4 -21.12 5.29 -12.05
CA SER A 4 -20.73 4.60 -10.82
C SER A 4 -20.66 3.08 -11.03
N TRP A 5 -21.57 2.51 -11.82
CA TRP A 5 -21.76 1.06 -11.96
C TRP A 5 -22.01 0.61 -13.42
N GLY A 6 -21.90 1.52 -14.40
CA GLY A 6 -22.19 1.23 -15.82
C GLY A 6 -21.02 1.37 -16.79
N ARG A 7 -19.85 1.83 -16.33
CA ARG A 7 -18.60 1.86 -17.10
C ARG A 7 -17.57 0.92 -16.46
N TYR A 8 -16.87 0.13 -17.29
CA TYR A 8 -15.88 -0.86 -16.83
C TYR A 8 -14.64 -0.24 -16.18
N TRP A 9 -14.16 0.88 -16.74
CA TRP A 9 -12.97 1.60 -16.27
C TRP A 9 -13.01 3.04 -16.79
N GLY A 10 -12.66 3.99 -15.94
CA GLY A 10 -12.65 5.43 -16.18
C GLY A 10 -11.38 6.16 -15.72
N TRP A 11 -10.35 5.47 -15.24
CA TRP A 11 -9.11 6.06 -14.73
C TRP A 11 -9.32 7.07 -13.60
N ASP A 12 -10.37 6.91 -12.81
CA ASP A 12 -10.52 7.74 -11.61
C ASP A 12 -9.40 7.43 -10.61
N SER A 13 -9.23 8.28 -9.60
CA SER A 13 -8.14 8.11 -8.63
C SER A 13 -8.19 6.75 -7.92
N LYS A 14 -9.37 6.16 -7.68
CA LYS A 14 -9.50 4.85 -7.03
C LYS A 14 -9.19 3.71 -7.98
N GLU A 15 -9.67 3.77 -9.22
CA GLU A 15 -9.33 2.80 -10.26
C GLU A 15 -7.83 2.80 -10.58
N SER A 16 -7.22 3.96 -10.80
CA SER A 16 -5.78 4.08 -11.08
C SER A 16 -4.92 3.48 -9.95
N TRP A 17 -5.31 3.71 -8.70
CA TRP A 17 -4.62 3.12 -7.54
C TRP A 17 -4.93 1.64 -7.33
N SER A 18 -6.12 1.17 -7.72
CA SER A 18 -6.43 -0.26 -7.76
C SER A 18 -5.52 -0.99 -8.74
N TYR A 19 -5.25 -0.39 -9.91
CA TYR A 19 -4.29 -0.92 -10.89
C TYR A 19 -2.86 -0.96 -10.33
N ILE A 20 -2.39 0.13 -9.71
CA ILE A 20 -1.08 0.18 -9.05
C ILE A 20 -0.96 -0.91 -7.97
N THR A 21 -2.01 -1.10 -7.17
CA THR A 21 -2.04 -2.12 -6.12
C THR A 21 -1.88 -3.53 -6.70
N ILE A 22 -2.56 -3.85 -7.80
CA ILE A 22 -2.40 -5.15 -8.48
C ILE A 22 -0.95 -5.34 -8.95
N ILE A 23 -0.32 -4.31 -9.51
CA ILE A 23 1.09 -4.37 -9.93
C ILE A 23 2.01 -4.63 -8.72
N ILE A 24 1.78 -3.95 -7.58
CA ILE A 24 2.58 -4.14 -6.37
C ILE A 24 2.44 -5.59 -5.86
N TYR A 25 1.23 -6.15 -5.85
CA TYR A 25 1.01 -7.56 -5.51
C TYR A 25 1.70 -8.50 -6.49
N ALA A 26 1.65 -8.20 -7.79
CA ALA A 26 2.33 -9.00 -8.81
C ALA A 26 3.84 -9.01 -8.57
N ILE A 27 4.44 -7.85 -8.26
CA ILE A 27 5.87 -7.73 -7.90
C ILE A 27 6.16 -8.55 -6.65
N ALA A 28 5.35 -8.42 -5.58
CA ALA A 28 5.55 -9.15 -4.34
C ALA A 28 5.53 -10.68 -4.55
N LEU A 29 4.65 -11.18 -5.43
CA LEU A 29 4.65 -12.58 -5.85
C LEU A 29 5.87 -12.93 -6.72
N HIS A 30 6.28 -12.03 -7.61
CA HIS A 30 7.42 -12.24 -8.50
C HIS A 30 8.75 -12.38 -7.76
N LEU A 31 8.90 -11.72 -6.61
CA LEU A 31 10.07 -11.85 -5.73
C LEU A 31 10.35 -13.30 -5.31
N ARG A 32 9.32 -14.17 -5.27
CA ARG A 32 9.47 -15.59 -4.95
C ARG A 32 10.27 -16.37 -6.00
N PHE A 33 10.25 -15.91 -7.25
CA PHE A 33 10.99 -16.56 -8.35
C PHE A 33 12.43 -16.07 -8.46
N ILE A 34 12.83 -15.04 -7.71
CA ILE A 34 14.18 -14.48 -7.75
C ILE A 34 15.00 -15.14 -6.62
N PRO A 35 16.01 -15.99 -6.93
CA PRO A 35 16.75 -16.76 -5.91
C PRO A 35 17.42 -15.89 -4.84
N ARG A 36 17.82 -14.66 -5.19
CA ARG A 36 18.45 -13.70 -4.27
C ARG A 36 17.46 -13.04 -3.30
N LEU A 37 16.17 -13.02 -3.64
CA LEU A 37 15.11 -12.35 -2.87
C LEU A 37 14.09 -13.34 -2.28
N LYS A 38 14.34 -14.65 -2.47
CA LYS A 38 13.57 -15.74 -1.89
C LYS A 38 13.99 -15.98 -0.43
N ASN A 39 13.82 -14.98 0.42
CA ASN A 39 13.92 -15.11 1.87
C ASN A 39 12.60 -14.70 2.53
N ILE A 40 12.29 -15.26 3.71
CA ILE A 40 11.04 -14.93 4.42
C ILE A 40 10.98 -13.45 4.73
N PHE A 41 12.10 -12.82 5.08
CA PHE A 41 12.13 -11.39 5.37
C PHE A 41 11.65 -10.53 4.19
N ALA A 42 12.17 -10.72 2.98
CA ALA A 42 11.72 -9.94 1.82
C ALA A 42 10.27 -10.24 1.46
N PHE A 43 9.82 -11.50 1.63
CA PHE A 43 8.41 -11.84 1.43
C PHE A 43 7.50 -11.10 2.41
N LEU A 44 7.82 -11.12 3.72
CA LEU A 44 7.04 -10.43 4.75
C LEU A 44 7.01 -8.92 4.52
N VAL A 45 8.15 -8.31 4.19
CA VAL A 45 8.22 -6.88 3.87
C VAL A 45 7.38 -6.56 2.64
N ALA A 46 7.50 -7.36 1.57
CA ALA A 46 6.70 -7.17 0.36
C ALA A 46 5.19 -7.35 0.61
N SER A 47 4.79 -8.28 1.49
CA SER A 47 3.39 -8.44 1.91
C SER A 47 2.86 -7.22 2.67
N VAL A 48 3.65 -6.67 3.60
CA VAL A 48 3.28 -5.45 4.34
C VAL A 48 3.13 -4.26 3.40
N LEU A 49 4.06 -4.09 2.44
CA LEU A 49 3.97 -3.02 1.43
C LEU A 49 2.75 -3.18 0.51
N SER A 50 2.48 -4.41 0.07
CA SER A 50 1.31 -4.73 -0.76
C SER A 50 0.01 -4.40 -0.02
N PHE A 51 -0.08 -4.78 1.26
CA PHE A 51 -1.22 -4.45 2.10
C PHE A 51 -1.34 -2.92 2.33
N GLY A 52 -0.21 -2.23 2.52
CA GLY A 52 -0.17 -0.77 2.60
C GLY A 52 -0.73 -0.08 1.36
N SER A 53 -0.49 -0.63 0.16
CA SER A 53 -1.06 -0.11 -1.10
C SER A 53 -2.59 -0.21 -1.14
N VAL A 54 -3.15 -1.30 -0.60
CA VAL A 54 -4.61 -1.47 -0.49
C VAL A 54 -5.17 -0.42 0.47
N ILE A 55 -4.56 -0.25 1.64
CA ILE A 55 -4.94 0.79 2.60
C ILE A 55 -4.86 2.17 1.96
N PHE A 56 -3.81 2.46 1.18
CA PHE A 56 -3.69 3.73 0.46
C PHE A 56 -4.82 3.91 -0.56
N THR A 57 -5.25 2.86 -1.26
CA THR A 57 -6.37 2.94 -2.20
C THR A 57 -7.69 3.27 -1.48
N TYR A 58 -7.92 2.69 -0.31
CA TYR A 58 -9.14 2.94 0.48
C TYR A 58 -9.13 4.27 1.26
N PHE A 59 -8.00 4.65 1.85
CA PHE A 59 -7.89 5.84 2.68
C PHE A 59 -7.12 6.93 1.95
N GLY A 60 -5.89 6.63 1.50
CA GLY A 60 -5.00 7.58 0.82
C GLY A 60 -5.65 8.28 -0.38
N VAL A 61 -6.35 7.58 -1.26
CA VAL A 61 -7.02 8.20 -2.41
C VAL A 61 -8.15 9.14 -1.99
N ASN A 62 -8.86 8.87 -0.89
CA ASN A 62 -9.94 9.75 -0.43
C ASN A 62 -9.41 11.00 0.29
N PHE A 63 -8.21 10.96 0.86
CA PHE A 63 -7.66 12.05 1.67
C PHE A 63 -6.51 12.83 1.01
N TYR A 64 -5.68 12.19 0.19
CA TYR A 64 -4.51 12.79 -0.46
C TYR A 64 -4.72 13.12 -1.93
N LEU A 65 -5.59 12.40 -2.64
CA LEU A 65 -5.92 12.69 -4.04
C LEU A 65 -7.32 13.30 -4.12
N SER A 66 -7.43 14.48 -4.73
CA SER A 66 -8.74 15.10 -4.98
C SER A 66 -9.47 14.35 -6.10
N GLY A 67 -10.57 13.68 -5.77
CA GLY A 67 -11.52 13.12 -6.75
C GLY A 67 -12.94 13.67 -6.54
N LEU A 68 -13.85 13.39 -7.47
CA LEU A 68 -15.28 13.80 -7.45
C LEU A 68 -16.08 13.35 -6.19
N HIS A 69 -15.44 12.62 -5.27
CA HIS A 69 -15.95 12.20 -3.97
C HIS A 69 -14.98 12.55 -2.81
N SER A 70 -14.19 13.62 -2.94
CA SER A 70 -13.42 14.16 -1.82
C SER A 70 -14.38 14.82 -0.83
N TYR A 71 -14.57 14.22 0.34
CA TYR A 71 -15.39 14.79 1.41
C TYR A 71 -14.66 15.92 2.17
N ALA A 72 -13.41 16.23 1.82
CA ALA A 72 -12.62 17.28 2.44
C ALA A 72 -12.83 18.61 1.69
N ASN A 73 -14.00 19.21 1.87
CA ASN A 73 -14.20 20.63 1.57
C ASN A 73 -13.85 21.45 2.80
N GLY A 74 -12.81 22.29 2.71
CA GLY A 74 -12.70 23.50 3.54
C GLY A 74 -11.53 23.59 4.51
N ASP A 75 -11.21 22.54 5.27
CA ASP A 75 -10.15 22.60 6.28
C ASP A 75 -9.00 21.68 5.91
N GLY A 76 -7.77 22.22 5.88
CA GLY A 76 -6.56 21.45 5.59
C GLY A 76 -6.51 20.21 6.47
N PHE A 77 -6.61 19.03 5.85
CA PHE A 77 -6.58 17.76 6.56
C PHE A 77 -5.23 17.62 7.27
N SER A 78 -5.21 17.92 8.56
CA SER A 78 -4.09 17.61 9.43
C SER A 78 -4.11 16.12 9.68
N VAL A 79 -3.32 15.40 8.91
CA VAL A 79 -3.03 13.99 9.15
C VAL A 79 -2.63 13.85 10.63
N SER A 80 -3.35 13.04 11.40
CA SER A 80 -3.12 12.93 12.84
C SER A 80 -1.67 12.53 13.11
N ASN A 81 -1.04 13.14 14.12
CA ASN A 81 0.31 12.77 14.58
C ASN A 81 0.46 11.25 14.84
N LEU A 82 -0.66 10.60 15.18
CA LEU A 82 -0.75 9.14 15.35
C LEU A 82 -0.40 8.37 14.07
N LEU A 83 -0.77 8.86 12.89
CA LEU A 83 -0.45 8.19 11.62
C LEU A 83 1.06 8.24 11.35
N TYR A 84 1.68 9.40 11.55
CA TYR A 84 3.13 9.55 11.41
C TYR A 84 3.88 8.66 12.40
N LEU A 85 3.41 8.57 13.65
CA LEU A 85 3.98 7.68 14.67
C LEU A 85 3.82 6.20 14.28
N LEU A 86 2.66 5.78 13.77
CA LEU A 86 2.41 4.41 13.32
C LEU A 86 3.34 4.03 12.16
N LEU A 87 3.52 4.91 11.17
CA LEU A 87 4.43 4.69 10.04
C LEU A 87 5.89 4.63 10.51
N MET A 88 6.29 5.50 11.45
CA MET A 88 7.63 5.48 12.04
C MET A 88 7.88 4.19 12.83
N LEU A 89 6.89 3.74 13.62
CA LEU A 89 6.95 2.48 14.35
C LEU A 89 7.05 1.29 13.39
N LEU A 90 6.25 1.27 12.31
CA LEU A 90 6.31 0.23 11.30
C LEU A 90 7.68 0.18 10.61
N ALA A 91 8.24 1.34 10.25
CA ALA A 91 9.58 1.42 9.66
C ALA A 91 10.66 0.95 10.64
N LEU A 92 10.56 1.30 11.92
CA LEU A 92 11.44 0.79 12.97
C LEU A 92 11.32 -0.72 13.11
N LEU A 93 10.11 -1.28 13.13
CA LEU A 93 9.89 -2.72 13.20
C LEU A 93 10.48 -3.45 12.00
N ILE A 94 10.35 -2.92 10.79
CA ILE A 94 10.99 -3.46 9.58
C ILE A 94 12.52 -3.40 9.72
N ALA A 95 13.07 -2.29 10.24
CA ALA A 95 14.50 -2.12 10.45
C ALA A 95 15.05 -3.06 11.54
N PHE A 96 14.30 -3.28 12.63
CA PHE A 96 14.63 -4.25 13.65
C PHE A 96 14.55 -5.68 13.11
N ALA A 97 13.50 -6.00 12.34
CA ALA A 97 13.33 -7.29 11.70
C ALA A 97 14.44 -7.60 10.67
N TYR A 98 15.03 -6.57 10.05
CA TYR A 98 16.18 -6.74 9.15
C TYR A 98 17.38 -7.42 9.83
N ARG A 99 17.55 -7.23 11.14
CA ARG A 99 18.65 -7.84 11.91
C ARG A 99 18.50 -9.36 12.06
N GLY A 100 17.29 -9.89 11.93
CA GLY A 100 16.97 -11.33 12.00
C GLY A 100 16.83 -12.01 10.63
N LYS A 101 17.18 -11.34 9.53
CA LYS A 101 16.94 -11.83 8.16
C LYS A 101 17.68 -13.13 7.79
N ASP A 102 18.74 -13.48 8.53
CA ASP A 102 19.64 -14.60 8.24
C ASP A 102 19.21 -15.92 8.90
N ILE A 103 18.01 -15.99 9.48
CA ILE A 103 17.46 -17.24 10.02
C ILE A 103 17.28 -18.21 8.85
N LYS A 104 18.01 -19.33 8.88
CA LYS A 104 17.87 -20.41 7.90
C LYS A 104 16.48 -21.03 8.05
N GLU A 105 15.73 -21.02 6.96
CA GLU A 105 14.54 -21.86 6.81
C GLU A 105 14.95 -23.33 7.01
N ILE A 106 14.25 -24.03 7.90
CA ILE A 106 14.41 -25.49 8.15
C ILE A 106 13.83 -26.27 6.97
#